data_AF-A0AAU4IFS3-F1
#
_entry.id   AF-A0AAU4IFS3-F1
#
_cell.length_a   1.000
_cell.length_b   1.000
_cell.length_c   1.000
_cell.angle_alpha   90.00
_cell.angle_beta   90.00
_cell.angle_gamma   90.00
#
_symmetry.space_group_name_H-M   'P 1'
#
loop_
_entity.id
_entity.type
_entity.pdbx_description
1 polymer ?
#
loop_
_entity_poly.entity_id
_entity_poly.type
_entity_poly.pdbx_seq_one_letter_code
_entity_poly.pdbx_strand_id
1 'polypeptide(L)'
;MRAFLASSIGVATAAALALPLALSSTALAHPAATQPSARADSAAPAAPAGSTQSLPLVPVGPAADRTPGVPGMSTSPRLPETRGLSAREVKTFSLVGVVWDDASTHLDGRVQVRTRSVATSDWSEWQDVDTHNSEHAADPDTVERGSGRVRGSTAPLWVGQSDGIEVRVQAEPGGRVVSSGLPTGMRIELVDPGDTTRPQSDAKNGNAGEASPVVDDDDKGELALLPGMTMEMAESSSANVPMAPLGAQEIPALNKADSTADAVLVDEALAAAPYIGPRPKIVTRLGWGADESLREKGFVYTNTVKAAFVHHTASGNNYACKDAPAVLRSLYRYHVVSSGWRDIGYNFAVDKCGTVYEGRAGGVAKAVLGAHTMGFNTDSMGVAVIGTFASTAPPKAAVDAVARLTAWKLGLFGADPRAKTTLRSGGGNLYAKGSNVRLNVISGHRDGFATECPGRHLYTQLPPTRTASAKLQGRP
;
A
#
# COMPACT_ATOMS: atom_id res chain seq x y z
N MET A 1 -68.11 -21.72 16.30
CA MET A 1 -68.87 -22.87 16.89
C MET A 1 -68.70 -24.07 15.97
N ARG A 2 -68.45 -25.28 16.50
CA ARG A 2 -68.58 -26.62 15.85
C ARG A 2 -67.77 -26.80 14.54
N ALA A 3 -66.70 -27.59 14.40
CA ALA A 3 -66.26 -28.89 14.95
C ALA A 3 -66.97 -30.14 14.39
N PHE A 4 -66.16 -31.21 14.20
CA PHE A 4 -66.45 -32.60 13.77
C PHE A 4 -66.68 -32.85 12.26
N LEU A 5 -66.35 -34.00 11.64
CA LEU A 5 -65.38 -35.14 11.79
C LEU A 5 -65.99 -36.41 11.16
N ALA A 6 -65.31 -37.06 10.21
CA ALA A 6 -65.37 -38.49 9.83
C ALA A 6 -64.44 -38.70 8.61
N SER A 7 -63.39 -39.55 8.52
CA SER A 7 -62.98 -40.83 9.14
C SER A 7 -63.36 -42.12 8.38
N SER A 8 -62.55 -43.18 8.59
CA SER A 8 -62.49 -44.51 7.92
C SER A 8 -61.75 -44.50 6.54
N ILE A 9 -60.93 -45.45 6.07
CA ILE A 9 -60.26 -46.72 6.54
C ILE A 9 -58.93 -46.86 5.72
N GLY A 10 -57.83 -47.53 6.12
CA GLY A 10 -57.50 -48.20 7.39
C GLY A 10 -56.96 -49.65 7.27
N VAL A 11 -55.74 -49.90 6.76
CA VAL A 11 -55.08 -51.23 6.78
C VAL A 11 -53.72 -51.16 7.47
N ALA A 12 -53.47 -52.11 8.39
CA ALA A 12 -52.21 -52.29 9.11
C ALA A 12 -51.77 -53.75 9.07
N THR A 13 -50.45 -53.97 9.17
CA THR A 13 -49.85 -55.25 9.62
C THR A 13 -48.57 -54.94 10.39
N ALA A 14 -48.35 -55.67 11.48
CA ALA A 14 -47.24 -55.45 12.41
C ALA A 14 -46.70 -56.78 12.95
N ALA A 15 -45.39 -56.84 13.21
CA ALA A 15 -44.65 -57.80 14.07
C ALA A 15 -43.14 -57.49 13.96
N ALA A 16 -42.28 -57.68 14.96
CA ALA A 16 -42.45 -57.85 16.41
C ALA A 16 -41.12 -57.49 17.12
N LEU A 17 -41.14 -57.28 18.44
CA LEU A 17 -39.98 -56.91 19.25
C LEU A 17 -39.00 -58.08 19.49
N ALA A 18 -37.73 -57.75 19.70
CA ALA A 18 -36.88 -58.42 20.69
C ALA A 18 -35.87 -57.42 21.30
N LEU A 19 -35.83 -57.34 22.63
CA LEU A 19 -34.96 -56.46 23.41
C LEU A 19 -34.59 -57.21 24.70
N PRO A 20 -33.32 -57.32 25.09
CA PRO A 20 -32.93 -57.71 26.44
C PRO A 20 -32.42 -56.51 27.25
N LEU A 21 -32.67 -56.53 28.56
CA LEU A 21 -32.29 -55.47 29.51
C LEU A 21 -31.22 -55.95 30.49
N ALA A 22 -30.36 -55.00 30.88
CA ALA A 22 -29.56 -54.95 32.10
C ALA A 22 -28.45 -55.99 32.34
N LEU A 23 -27.26 -55.50 32.68
CA LEU A 23 -26.64 -55.68 34.00
C LEU A 23 -25.50 -54.66 34.19
N SER A 24 -25.39 -54.07 35.37
CA SER A 24 -24.26 -53.22 35.76
C SER A 24 -23.25 -54.04 36.54
N SER A 25 -21.95 -53.89 36.26
CA SER A 25 -20.87 -54.47 37.07
C SER A 25 -19.62 -53.62 36.98
N THR A 26 -19.06 -53.26 38.12
CA THR A 26 -17.76 -52.59 38.27
C THR A 26 -16.62 -53.60 38.20
N ALA A 27 -15.52 -53.29 37.51
CA ALA A 27 -14.15 -53.34 38.07
C ALA A 27 -13.01 -53.29 37.02
N LEU A 28 -11.93 -52.62 37.43
CA LEU A 28 -10.51 -52.81 37.08
C LEU A 28 -10.02 -52.43 35.66
N ALA A 29 -8.85 -51.80 35.65
CA ALA A 29 -8.17 -51.22 34.50
C ALA A 29 -7.11 -52.15 33.89
N HIS A 30 -6.72 -51.90 32.64
CA HIS A 30 -5.34 -52.00 32.13
C HIS A 30 -5.18 -51.11 30.86
N PRO A 31 -3.96 -50.80 30.38
CA PRO A 31 -3.67 -49.45 29.86
C PRO A 31 -3.58 -49.27 28.34
N ALA A 32 -3.62 -47.99 27.95
CA ALA A 32 -2.92 -47.36 26.84
C ALA A 32 -3.02 -47.93 25.41
N ALA A 33 -3.83 -47.27 24.59
CA ALA A 33 -3.53 -47.05 23.18
C ALA A 33 -3.72 -45.56 22.86
N THR A 34 -2.63 -44.82 22.74
CA THR A 34 -2.63 -43.38 22.49
C THR A 34 -3.11 -43.10 21.07
N GLN A 35 -4.34 -42.63 20.88
CA GLN A 35 -4.74 -42.04 19.60
C GLN A 35 -4.04 -40.69 19.43
N PRO A 36 -3.54 -40.34 18.23
CA PRO A 36 -3.01 -39.01 17.99
C PRO A 36 -4.13 -37.99 18.16
N SER A 37 -3.95 -37.04 19.09
CA SER A 37 -4.79 -35.85 19.13
C SER A 37 -4.72 -35.20 17.75
N ALA A 38 -5.89 -34.95 17.14
CA ALA A 38 -5.95 -34.09 15.97
C ALA A 38 -5.28 -32.76 16.33
N ARG A 39 -4.28 -32.34 15.54
CA ARG A 39 -3.73 -30.98 15.65
C ARG A 39 -4.88 -30.03 15.34
N ALA A 40 -5.16 -29.12 16.27
CA ALA A 40 -5.94 -27.94 15.94
C ALA A 40 -5.13 -27.13 14.90
N ASP A 41 -5.71 -26.87 13.73
CA ASP A 41 -5.05 -26.10 12.68
C ASP A 41 -4.82 -24.66 13.15
N SER A 42 -3.59 -24.39 13.63
CA SER A 42 -3.08 -23.04 13.84
C SER A 42 -2.88 -22.37 12.48
N ALA A 43 -3.98 -21.92 11.88
CA ALA A 43 -3.95 -21.31 10.56
C ALA A 43 -3.09 -20.04 10.57
N ALA A 44 -2.09 -20.06 9.71
CA ALA A 44 -1.04 -19.06 9.58
C ALA A 44 -1.50 -17.76 8.91
N PRO A 45 -0.74 -16.66 9.06
CA PRO A 45 -0.98 -15.43 8.30
C PRO A 45 -0.56 -15.61 6.84
N ALA A 46 -1.47 -16.01 5.97
CA ALA A 46 -1.34 -15.74 4.54
C ALA A 46 -1.68 -14.26 4.27
N ALA A 47 -0.99 -13.63 3.32
CA ALA A 47 -1.38 -12.30 2.85
C ALA A 47 -2.81 -12.36 2.24
N PRO A 48 -3.65 -11.33 2.45
CA PRO A 48 -5.02 -11.31 1.95
C PRO A 48 -5.01 -11.32 0.41
N ALA A 49 -5.72 -12.27 -0.18
CA ALA A 49 -5.73 -12.50 -1.63
C ALA A 49 -6.54 -11.41 -2.38
N GLY A 50 -5.92 -10.25 -2.58
CA GLY A 50 -6.45 -9.17 -3.41
C GLY A 50 -6.33 -9.46 -4.91
N SER A 51 -6.97 -8.63 -5.74
CA SER A 51 -6.99 -8.83 -7.20
C SER A 51 -6.96 -7.51 -7.98
N THR A 52 -6.64 -7.60 -9.27
CA THR A 52 -6.68 -6.46 -10.20
C THR A 52 -7.49 -6.85 -11.43
N GLN A 53 -8.58 -6.13 -11.70
CA GLN A 53 -9.32 -6.25 -12.95
C GLN A 53 -8.95 -5.08 -13.88
N SER A 54 -8.44 -5.42 -15.06
CA SER A 54 -7.90 -4.46 -16.03
C SER A 54 -8.78 -4.44 -17.29
N LEU A 55 -9.37 -3.28 -17.63
CA LEU A 55 -10.33 -3.12 -18.74
C LEU A 55 -9.85 -2.05 -19.73
N PRO A 56 -9.89 -2.31 -21.06
CA PRO A 56 -9.48 -1.33 -22.06
C PRO A 56 -10.45 -0.14 -22.14
N LEU A 57 -9.90 1.06 -22.31
CA LEU A 57 -10.67 2.27 -22.59
C LEU A 57 -10.80 2.46 -24.10
N VAL A 58 -12.04 2.45 -24.58
CA VAL A 58 -12.39 2.57 -26.00
C VAL A 58 -12.81 4.00 -26.33
N PRO A 59 -12.74 4.46 -27.60
CA PRO A 59 -13.33 5.75 -27.98
C PRO A 59 -14.82 5.82 -27.61
N VAL A 60 -15.26 6.95 -27.08
CA VAL A 60 -16.66 7.20 -26.68
C VAL A 60 -17.16 8.56 -27.15
N GLY A 61 -18.44 8.65 -27.52
CA GLY A 61 -19.08 9.87 -28.03
C GLY A 61 -18.93 10.07 -29.55
N PRO A 62 -19.32 11.26 -30.10
CA PRO A 62 -19.52 11.48 -31.54
C PRO A 62 -18.27 11.38 -32.44
N ALA A 63 -17.10 11.12 -31.85
CA ALA A 63 -15.87 10.84 -32.57
C ALA A 63 -15.72 9.35 -32.93
N ALA A 64 -16.39 8.45 -32.21
CA ALA A 64 -16.36 7.01 -32.47
C ALA A 64 -17.11 6.61 -33.76
N ASP A 65 -18.19 7.32 -34.09
CA ASP A 65 -19.07 7.02 -35.24
C ASP A 65 -18.58 7.63 -36.58
N ARG A 66 -17.38 8.20 -36.63
CA ARG A 66 -16.86 8.84 -37.85
C ARG A 66 -16.14 7.84 -38.76
N THR A 67 -16.84 7.40 -39.80
CA THR A 67 -16.23 6.80 -41.00
C THR A 67 -15.10 7.71 -41.52
N PRO A 68 -13.96 7.17 -42.02
CA PRO A 68 -12.89 8.00 -42.59
C PRO A 68 -13.40 8.85 -43.76
N GLY A 69 -13.64 10.13 -43.50
CA GLY A 69 -14.06 11.10 -44.51
C GLY A 69 -12.94 11.41 -45.49
N VAL A 70 -13.31 11.74 -46.73
CA VAL A 70 -12.37 12.09 -47.81
C VAL A 70 -11.44 13.24 -47.33
N PRO A 71 -10.12 13.12 -47.51
CA PRO A 71 -9.19 14.18 -47.10
C PRO A 71 -9.54 15.54 -47.71
N GLY A 72 -9.68 16.56 -46.85
CA GLY A 72 -9.87 17.95 -47.26
C GLY A 72 -11.26 18.57 -47.06
N MET A 73 -12.25 17.85 -46.52
CA MET A 73 -13.65 18.34 -46.50
C MET A 73 -14.41 18.25 -45.15
N SER A 74 -13.73 18.44 -44.01
CA SER A 74 -14.38 18.54 -42.69
C SER A 74 -14.13 19.90 -42.02
N THR A 75 -15.15 20.77 -42.05
CA THR A 75 -15.15 22.09 -41.39
C THR A 75 -15.76 22.08 -39.99
N SER A 76 -16.24 20.94 -39.48
CA SER A 76 -16.71 20.82 -38.11
C SER A 76 -15.57 20.96 -37.09
N PRO A 77 -15.78 21.64 -35.94
CA PRO A 77 -14.82 21.62 -34.85
C PRO A 77 -14.43 20.19 -34.47
N ARG A 78 -13.13 19.93 -34.36
CA ARG A 78 -12.63 18.64 -33.87
C ARG A 78 -12.85 18.63 -32.36
N LEU A 79 -13.93 17.98 -31.92
CA LEU A 79 -14.17 17.70 -30.49
C LEU A 79 -12.94 16.95 -29.92
N PRO A 80 -12.57 17.19 -28.66
CA PRO A 80 -11.42 16.54 -28.04
C PRO A 80 -11.61 15.01 -28.06
N GLU A 81 -10.50 14.28 -28.29
CA GLU A 81 -10.51 12.83 -28.23
C GLU A 81 -11.00 12.39 -26.84
N THR A 82 -12.01 11.54 -26.81
CA THR A 82 -12.55 10.98 -25.57
C THR A 82 -12.46 9.46 -25.62
N ARG A 83 -11.77 8.88 -24.64
CA ARG A 83 -11.76 7.43 -24.37
C ARG A 83 -12.46 7.13 -23.06
N GLY A 84 -13.02 5.95 -22.91
CA GLY A 84 -13.79 5.64 -21.72
C GLY A 84 -14.34 4.23 -21.66
N LEU A 85 -15.18 4.05 -20.65
CA LEU A 85 -15.88 2.81 -20.35
C LEU A 85 -17.28 3.17 -19.88
N SER A 86 -18.30 2.89 -20.69
CA SER A 86 -19.70 3.11 -20.31
C SER A 86 -20.10 2.31 -19.07
N ALA A 87 -21.00 2.87 -18.27
CA ALA A 87 -21.46 2.35 -16.99
C ALA A 87 -21.80 0.86 -17.07
N ARG A 88 -21.15 0.07 -16.20
CA ARG A 88 -21.33 -1.39 -16.15
C ARG A 88 -21.00 -1.93 -14.77
N GLU A 89 -21.50 -3.14 -14.52
CA GLU A 89 -21.10 -3.97 -13.40
C GLU A 89 -19.75 -4.66 -13.67
N VAL A 90 -18.97 -4.87 -12.61
CA VAL A 90 -17.62 -5.42 -12.59
C VAL A 90 -17.41 -6.24 -11.31
N LYS A 91 -16.25 -6.91 -11.16
CA LYS A 91 -15.89 -7.50 -9.87
C LYS A 91 -15.71 -6.40 -8.83
N THR A 92 -15.94 -6.70 -7.55
CA THR A 92 -15.73 -5.74 -6.46
C THR A 92 -14.29 -5.21 -6.45
N PHE A 93 -14.15 -3.91 -6.23
CA PHE A 93 -12.87 -3.20 -6.11
C PHE A 93 -12.98 -2.12 -5.01
N SER A 94 -11.88 -1.47 -4.65
CA SER A 94 -11.90 -0.32 -3.73
C SER A 94 -10.96 0.82 -4.10
N LEU A 95 -10.11 0.63 -5.11
CA LEU A 95 -9.23 1.64 -5.67
C LEU A 95 -9.23 1.55 -7.20
N VAL A 96 -9.14 2.71 -7.86
CA VAL A 96 -9.10 2.81 -9.33
C VAL A 96 -7.93 3.65 -9.80
N GLY A 97 -7.37 3.32 -10.95
CA GLY A 97 -6.39 4.16 -11.64
C GLY A 97 -6.34 3.84 -13.13
N VAL A 98 -5.86 4.76 -13.95
CA VAL A 98 -5.75 4.57 -15.40
C VAL A 98 -4.28 4.39 -15.77
N VAL A 99 -3.97 3.37 -16.57
CA VAL A 99 -2.63 3.05 -17.05
C VAL A 99 -2.57 3.06 -18.58
N TRP A 100 -1.37 3.23 -19.14
CA TRP A 100 -1.09 3.21 -20.59
C TRP A 100 0.28 2.61 -20.89
N ASP A 101 0.50 2.19 -22.15
CA ASP A 101 1.62 1.30 -22.49
C ASP A 101 3.01 1.94 -22.27
N ASP A 102 3.21 3.18 -22.73
CA ASP A 102 4.50 3.86 -22.62
C ASP A 102 4.57 4.79 -21.40
N ALA A 103 5.38 4.40 -20.41
CA ALA A 103 5.66 5.18 -19.21
C ALA A 103 6.38 6.52 -19.44
N SER A 104 6.90 6.79 -20.64
CA SER A 104 7.49 8.08 -21.01
C SER A 104 6.50 9.06 -21.66
N THR A 105 5.36 8.56 -22.15
CA THR A 105 4.27 9.39 -22.67
C THR A 105 3.50 10.04 -21.52
N HIS A 106 3.31 11.37 -21.57
CA HIS A 106 2.50 12.12 -20.61
C HIS A 106 1.01 12.13 -21.00
N LEU A 107 0.12 12.31 -20.02
CA LEU A 107 -1.33 12.37 -20.22
C LEU A 107 -1.83 13.82 -20.15
N ASP A 108 -1.79 14.52 -21.28
CA ASP A 108 -2.39 15.85 -21.48
C ASP A 108 -3.93 15.75 -21.53
N GLY A 109 -4.57 15.52 -20.38
CA GLY A 109 -6.02 15.33 -20.35
C GLY A 109 -6.62 15.27 -18.95
N ARG A 110 -7.95 15.25 -18.91
CA ARG A 110 -8.74 15.07 -17.69
C ARG A 110 -9.29 13.65 -17.63
N VAL A 111 -8.93 12.91 -16.59
CA VAL A 111 -9.50 11.60 -16.25
C VAL A 111 -10.59 11.79 -15.21
N GLN A 112 -11.78 11.25 -15.47
CA GLN A 112 -12.89 11.25 -14.52
C GLN A 112 -13.50 9.86 -14.41
N VAL A 113 -13.90 9.51 -13.19
CA VAL A 113 -14.55 8.25 -12.85
C VAL A 113 -15.81 8.51 -12.05
N ARG A 114 -16.77 7.58 -12.12
CA ARG A 114 -17.79 7.41 -11.09
C ARG A 114 -18.00 5.93 -10.81
N THR A 115 -18.35 5.61 -9.57
CA THR A 115 -18.44 4.23 -9.11
C THR A 115 -19.78 3.95 -8.45
N ARG A 116 -20.27 2.71 -8.57
CA ARG A 116 -21.44 2.22 -7.82
C ARG A 116 -20.97 1.63 -6.50
N SER A 117 -21.50 2.14 -5.39
CA SER A 117 -21.21 1.68 -4.03
C SER A 117 -21.87 0.32 -3.77
N VAL A 118 -21.12 -0.68 -3.29
CA VAL A 118 -21.70 -1.98 -2.87
C VAL A 118 -22.66 -1.78 -1.69
N ALA A 119 -22.35 -0.85 -0.79
CA ALA A 119 -23.11 -0.65 0.44
C ALA A 119 -24.45 0.06 0.24
N THR A 120 -24.60 0.89 -0.80
CA THR A 120 -25.82 1.68 -1.05
C THR A 120 -26.46 1.46 -2.41
N SER A 121 -25.78 0.79 -3.35
CA SER A 121 -26.15 0.66 -4.77
C SER A 121 -26.21 2.00 -5.55
N ASP A 122 -25.87 3.13 -4.93
CA ASP A 122 -25.84 4.43 -5.58
C ASP A 122 -24.57 4.63 -6.40
N TRP A 123 -24.69 5.42 -7.47
CA TRP A 123 -23.55 5.95 -8.21
C TRP A 123 -23.02 7.22 -7.56
N SER A 124 -21.70 7.36 -7.47
CA SER A 124 -21.08 8.63 -7.11
C SER A 124 -21.32 9.69 -8.19
N GLU A 125 -21.19 10.97 -7.80
CA GLU A 125 -20.86 12.03 -8.75
C GLU A 125 -19.54 11.73 -9.48
N TRP A 126 -19.30 12.43 -10.59
CA TRP A 126 -18.02 12.36 -11.29
C TRP A 126 -16.88 12.93 -10.43
N GLN A 127 -15.82 12.15 -10.28
CA GLN A 127 -14.61 12.50 -9.54
C GLN A 127 -13.43 12.58 -10.51
N ASP A 128 -12.61 13.62 -10.41
CA ASP A 128 -11.35 13.71 -11.13
C ASP A 128 -10.34 12.69 -10.55
N VAL A 129 -9.51 12.10 -11.41
CA VAL A 129 -8.35 11.28 -11.04
C VAL A 129 -7.09 12.03 -11.46
N ASP A 130 -6.12 12.18 -10.56
CA ASP A 130 -4.93 13.00 -10.82
C ASP A 130 -4.02 12.34 -11.86
N THR A 131 -3.75 13.04 -12.95
CA THR A 131 -2.96 12.55 -14.08
C THR A 131 -1.45 12.65 -13.86
N HIS A 132 -1.01 13.30 -12.79
CA HIS A 132 0.39 13.41 -12.39
C HIS A 132 0.77 12.26 -11.45
N ASN A 133 1.32 11.18 -12.04
CA ASN A 133 1.99 10.11 -11.26
C ASN A 133 3.27 9.58 -11.94
N SER A 134 3.65 10.10 -13.13
CA SER A 134 4.93 9.77 -13.79
C SER A 134 6.17 10.24 -13.01
N GLU A 135 6.01 11.16 -12.06
CA GLU A 135 7.03 11.64 -11.12
C GLU A 135 7.41 10.61 -10.04
N HIS A 136 6.47 9.74 -9.70
CA HIS A 136 6.66 8.64 -8.77
C HIS A 136 7.14 7.44 -9.61
N ALA A 137 8.43 7.39 -9.91
CA ALA A 137 8.97 6.30 -10.71
C ALA A 137 10.47 6.09 -10.44
N ALA A 138 10.96 4.96 -10.95
CA ALA A 138 12.37 4.62 -11.04
C ALA A 138 13.18 5.69 -11.77
N ASP A 139 14.39 5.99 -11.27
CA ASP A 139 15.30 6.94 -11.93
C ASP A 139 15.67 6.43 -13.34
N PRO A 140 15.84 7.32 -14.35
CA PRO A 140 16.27 6.92 -15.68
C PRO A 140 17.58 6.12 -15.67
N ASP A 141 17.63 5.07 -16.51
CA ASP A 141 18.78 4.17 -16.69
C ASP A 141 19.17 3.32 -15.46
N THR A 142 18.27 3.17 -14.48
CA THR A 142 18.46 2.24 -13.35
C THR A 142 17.93 0.84 -13.67
N VAL A 143 18.48 -0.18 -12.98
CA VAL A 143 17.90 -1.55 -12.93
C VAL A 143 16.43 -1.51 -12.52
N GLU A 144 16.06 -0.54 -11.69
CA GLU A 144 14.70 -0.32 -11.22
C GLU A 144 13.70 0.03 -12.34
N ARG A 145 14.17 0.70 -13.40
CA ARG A 145 13.40 0.96 -14.62
C ARG A 145 13.52 -0.17 -15.66
N GLY A 146 14.52 -1.06 -15.49
CA GLY A 146 14.91 -2.11 -16.44
C GLY A 146 14.01 -3.34 -16.49
N SER A 147 12.92 -3.42 -15.72
CA SER A 147 12.01 -4.57 -15.70
C SER A 147 11.27 -4.82 -17.03
N GLY A 148 11.28 -3.83 -17.94
CA GLY A 148 10.61 -3.90 -19.26
C GLY A 148 9.08 -3.93 -19.20
N ARG A 149 8.49 -3.68 -18.02
CA ARG A 149 7.04 -3.78 -17.77
C ARG A 149 6.41 -2.51 -17.19
N VAL A 150 7.19 -1.45 -17.02
CA VAL A 150 6.73 -0.20 -16.42
C VAL A 150 5.72 0.48 -17.34
N ARG A 151 4.56 0.82 -16.82
CA ARG A 151 3.48 1.53 -17.53
C ARG A 151 3.38 2.98 -17.07
N GLY A 152 2.87 3.83 -17.95
CA GLY A 152 2.37 5.13 -17.55
C GLY A 152 1.11 4.94 -16.70
N SER A 153 0.90 5.80 -15.71
CA SER A 153 -0.21 5.65 -14.76
C SER A 153 -0.67 7.00 -14.20
N THR A 154 -1.94 7.11 -13.85
CA THR A 154 -2.48 8.18 -12.99
C THR A 154 -2.17 7.88 -11.52
N ALA A 155 -2.27 8.88 -10.64
CA ALA A 155 -2.35 8.60 -9.22
C ALA A 155 -3.71 7.93 -8.95
N PRO A 156 -3.75 6.84 -8.16
CA PRO A 156 -4.98 6.07 -8.02
C PRO A 156 -5.91 6.66 -6.97
N LEU A 157 -7.23 6.60 -7.20
CA LEU A 157 -8.27 7.10 -6.31
C LEU A 157 -8.86 5.96 -5.46
N TRP A 158 -8.92 6.13 -4.14
CA TRP A 158 -9.69 5.26 -3.26
C TRP A 158 -11.16 5.62 -3.32
N VAL A 159 -12.00 4.64 -3.65
CA VAL A 159 -13.45 4.79 -3.84
C VAL A 159 -14.27 4.01 -2.81
N GLY A 160 -13.64 3.14 -2.01
CA GLY A 160 -14.34 2.19 -1.14
C GLY A 160 -14.99 1.05 -1.93
N GLN A 161 -15.58 0.06 -1.24
CA GLN A 161 -16.12 -1.13 -1.90
C GLN A 161 -17.18 -0.77 -2.96
N SER A 162 -16.83 -1.03 -4.21
CA SER A 162 -17.57 -0.65 -5.41
C SER A 162 -17.67 -1.83 -6.36
N ASP A 163 -18.79 -1.96 -7.08
CA ASP A 163 -19.08 -3.04 -8.03
C ASP A 163 -19.53 -2.55 -9.41
N GLY A 164 -19.68 -1.24 -9.58
CA GLY A 164 -19.96 -0.60 -10.86
C GLY A 164 -18.95 0.50 -11.15
N ILE A 165 -18.63 0.69 -12.43
CA ILE A 165 -17.66 1.68 -12.91
C ILE A 165 -18.15 2.37 -14.19
N GLU A 166 -17.90 3.67 -14.28
CA GLU A 166 -17.89 4.42 -15.53
C GLU A 166 -16.64 5.32 -15.56
N VAL A 167 -16.00 5.43 -16.72
CA VAL A 167 -14.75 6.18 -16.91
C VAL A 167 -14.84 7.04 -18.16
N ARG A 168 -14.34 8.27 -18.09
CA ARG A 168 -14.03 9.10 -19.26
C ARG A 168 -12.66 9.76 -19.11
N VAL A 169 -11.92 9.79 -20.20
CA VAL A 169 -10.65 10.48 -20.38
C VAL A 169 -10.82 11.42 -21.55
N GLN A 170 -10.67 12.72 -21.33
CA GLN A 170 -10.80 13.76 -22.34
C GLN A 170 -9.44 14.43 -22.55
N ALA A 171 -8.97 14.46 -23.79
CA ALA A 171 -7.77 15.23 -24.14
C ALA A 171 -8.01 16.73 -23.90
N GLU A 172 -7.01 17.45 -23.39
CA GLU A 172 -7.10 18.91 -23.29
C GLU A 172 -7.17 19.55 -24.70
N PRO A 173 -8.02 20.57 -24.95
CA PRO A 173 -8.08 21.24 -26.24
C PRO A 173 -6.76 21.95 -26.56
N GLY A 174 -6.04 21.45 -27.58
CA GLY A 174 -4.63 21.75 -27.84
C GLY A 174 -4.24 23.24 -27.84
N GLY A 175 -3.49 23.65 -26.82
CA GLY A 175 -2.89 24.97 -26.70
C GLY A 175 -1.50 25.03 -27.35
N ARG A 176 -1.41 25.52 -28.60
CA ARG A 176 -0.19 25.88 -29.37
C ARG A 176 0.90 24.80 -29.59
N VAL A 177 0.88 23.68 -28.86
CA VAL A 177 1.78 22.53 -29.02
C VAL A 177 0.97 21.33 -29.49
N VAL A 178 1.56 20.52 -30.39
CA VAL A 178 0.87 19.44 -31.09
C VAL A 178 1.06 18.10 -30.36
N SER A 179 0.59 17.97 -29.11
CA SER A 179 0.28 16.64 -28.57
C SER A 179 -1.04 16.17 -29.20
N SER A 180 -0.96 15.10 -29.99
CA SER A 180 -1.91 14.81 -31.08
C SER A 180 -2.91 13.70 -30.78
N GLY A 181 -3.06 13.31 -29.51
CA GLY A 181 -4.04 12.34 -29.04
C GLY A 181 -3.79 11.89 -27.61
N LEU A 182 -4.71 11.09 -27.07
CA LEU A 182 -4.53 10.40 -25.80
C LEU A 182 -3.48 9.28 -25.93
N PRO A 183 -2.81 8.87 -24.83
CA PRO A 183 -1.84 7.76 -24.84
C PRO A 183 -2.40 6.46 -25.44
N THR A 184 -1.54 5.63 -26.01
CA THR A 184 -1.95 4.32 -26.55
C THR A 184 -2.12 3.28 -25.43
N GLY A 185 -2.99 2.29 -25.66
CA GLY A 185 -3.20 1.19 -24.73
C GLY A 185 -3.85 1.58 -23.40
N MET A 186 -4.60 2.68 -23.34
CA MET A 186 -5.23 3.11 -22.07
C MET A 186 -6.18 2.06 -21.49
N ARG A 187 -6.04 1.79 -20.19
CA ARG A 187 -6.82 0.80 -19.43
C ARG A 187 -7.20 1.36 -18.08
N ILE A 188 -8.41 1.07 -17.61
CA ILE A 188 -8.79 1.28 -16.20
C ILE A 188 -8.42 0.02 -15.41
N GLU A 189 -7.76 0.23 -14.28
CA GLU A 189 -7.32 -0.77 -13.33
C GLU A 189 -8.20 -0.66 -12.09
N LEU A 190 -8.90 -1.74 -11.76
CA LEU A 190 -9.79 -1.85 -10.62
C LEU A 190 -9.14 -2.78 -9.61
N VAL A 191 -8.75 -2.24 -8.46
CA VAL A 191 -7.96 -2.95 -7.46
C VAL A 191 -8.80 -3.31 -6.26
N ASP A 192 -8.87 -4.60 -5.98
CA ASP A 192 -9.37 -5.18 -4.74
C ASP A 192 -8.18 -5.40 -3.77
N PRO A 193 -8.18 -4.75 -2.59
CA PRO A 193 -7.12 -4.92 -1.58
C PRO A 193 -7.08 -6.31 -0.94
N GLY A 194 -8.10 -7.16 -1.15
CA GLY A 194 -8.28 -8.42 -0.46
C GLY A 194 -8.71 -8.23 1.00
N ASP A 195 -9.45 -9.19 1.52
CA ASP A 195 -9.97 -9.14 2.89
C ASP A 195 -8.99 -9.74 3.91
N THR A 196 -8.81 -9.02 5.03
CA THR A 196 -8.07 -9.47 6.22
C THR A 196 -8.99 -10.05 7.29
N THR A 197 -10.32 -10.00 7.14
CA THR A 197 -11.23 -10.58 8.13
C THR A 197 -11.32 -12.09 7.98
N ARG A 198 -10.92 -12.81 9.04
CA ARG A 198 -11.25 -14.21 9.23
C ARG A 198 -12.63 -14.30 9.90
N PRO A 199 -13.48 -15.29 9.58
CA PRO A 199 -14.68 -15.55 10.36
C PRO A 199 -14.32 -15.74 11.84
N GLN A 200 -14.85 -14.86 12.69
CA GLN A 200 -14.62 -14.90 14.13
C GLN A 200 -15.37 -16.10 14.71
N SER A 201 -14.65 -17.19 15.00
CA SER A 201 -15.19 -18.32 15.76
C SER A 201 -15.03 -18.05 17.26
N ASP A 202 -16.10 -18.31 18.02
CA ASP A 202 -16.20 -17.98 19.45
C ASP A 202 -15.27 -18.83 20.34
N ALA A 203 -14.00 -18.44 20.42
CA ALA A 203 -13.05 -19.02 21.37
C ALA A 203 -13.26 -18.44 22.79
N LYS A 204 -14.21 -19.02 23.54
CA LYS A 204 -14.35 -18.78 24.98
C LYS A 204 -13.11 -19.28 25.74
N ASN A 205 -12.63 -18.46 26.68
CA ASN A 205 -11.77 -18.77 27.84
C ASN A 205 -10.89 -20.04 27.76
N GLY A 206 -9.60 -19.84 27.45
CA GLY A 206 -8.51 -20.79 27.72
C GLY A 206 -7.37 -20.08 28.45
N ASN A 207 -6.87 -20.66 29.54
CA ASN A 207 -5.90 -20.02 30.43
C ASN A 207 -4.50 -19.89 29.78
N ALA A 208 -3.79 -18.79 30.02
CA ALA A 208 -2.43 -18.60 29.54
C ALA A 208 -1.44 -19.39 30.42
N GLY A 209 -0.80 -20.40 29.85
CA GLY A 209 0.35 -21.08 30.43
C GLY A 209 1.63 -20.65 29.69
N GLU A 210 2.64 -20.22 30.44
CA GLU A 210 3.95 -19.87 29.89
C GLU A 210 4.62 -21.13 29.30
N ALA A 211 5.17 -20.99 28.08
CA ALA A 211 6.05 -21.97 27.48
C ALA A 211 7.32 -21.26 27.00
N SER A 212 8.38 -21.36 27.80
CA SER A 212 9.73 -20.96 27.38
C SER A 212 10.24 -21.92 26.29
N PRO A 213 10.93 -21.44 25.24
CA PRO A 213 11.56 -22.34 24.29
C PRO A 213 12.78 -23.01 24.94
N VAL A 214 12.84 -24.33 24.85
CA VAL A 214 14.06 -25.11 25.10
C VAL A 214 15.00 -24.83 23.93
N VAL A 215 16.25 -24.49 24.24
CA VAL A 215 17.32 -24.37 23.25
C VAL A 215 18.13 -25.66 23.31
N ASP A 216 18.02 -26.49 22.29
CA ASP A 216 19.04 -27.50 21.99
C ASP A 216 20.13 -26.81 21.16
N ASP A 217 21.36 -26.80 21.69
CA ASP A 217 22.57 -26.48 20.93
C ASP A 217 22.82 -27.58 19.87
N ASP A 218 23.56 -27.23 18.80
CA ASP A 218 23.91 -28.07 17.65
C ASP A 218 22.82 -28.34 16.57
N ASP A 219 22.40 -27.30 15.83
CA ASP A 219 22.27 -27.44 14.37
C ASP A 219 22.58 -26.15 13.58
N LYS A 220 22.97 -26.31 12.32
CA LYS A 220 23.50 -25.24 11.46
C LYS A 220 22.42 -24.33 10.89
N GLY A 221 21.94 -23.41 11.72
CA GLY A 221 21.50 -22.07 11.29
C GLY A 221 20.57 -21.97 10.08
N GLU A 222 19.65 -22.92 9.88
CA GLU A 222 18.50 -22.71 9.01
C GLU A 222 17.41 -22.00 9.83
N LEU A 223 17.04 -20.78 9.44
CA LEU A 223 15.97 -20.03 10.10
C LEU A 223 14.65 -20.78 9.90
N ALA A 224 14.28 -21.60 10.89
CA ALA A 224 13.01 -22.30 10.92
C ALA A 224 11.86 -21.28 10.77
N LEU A 225 11.24 -21.29 9.58
CA LEU A 225 10.16 -20.36 9.25
C LEU A 225 9.03 -20.53 10.26
N LEU A 226 8.52 -19.40 10.77
CA LEU A 226 7.28 -19.42 11.54
C LEU A 226 6.18 -20.08 10.70
N PRO A 227 5.33 -20.96 11.27
CA PRO A 227 4.34 -21.71 10.52
C PRO A 227 3.54 -20.85 9.53
N GLY A 228 3.67 -21.20 8.24
CA GLY A 228 2.98 -20.55 7.11
C GLY A 228 3.47 -19.14 6.73
N MET A 229 4.62 -18.70 7.21
CA MET A 229 5.38 -17.60 6.61
C MET A 229 6.02 -18.07 5.29
N THR A 230 5.85 -17.33 4.19
CA THR A 230 6.59 -17.61 2.94
C THR A 230 8.05 -17.14 3.05
N MET A 231 8.92 -17.62 2.15
CA MET A 231 10.30 -17.15 2.07
C MET A 231 10.38 -15.63 1.83
N GLU A 232 9.51 -15.08 0.98
CA GLU A 232 9.44 -13.66 0.67
C GLU A 232 8.97 -12.82 1.88
N MET A 233 8.08 -13.38 2.72
CA MET A 233 7.68 -12.78 4.00
C MET A 233 8.79 -12.84 5.05
N ALA A 234 9.55 -13.94 5.11
CA ALA A 234 10.69 -14.08 6.00
C ALA A 234 11.87 -13.17 5.60
N GLU A 235 12.15 -13.04 4.31
CA GLU A 235 13.14 -12.08 3.77
C GLU A 235 12.74 -10.65 4.18
N SER A 236 11.48 -10.27 3.97
CA SER A 236 10.95 -8.94 4.32
C SER A 236 11.01 -8.67 5.83
N SER A 237 10.52 -9.61 6.64
CA SER A 237 10.49 -9.46 8.10
C SER A 237 11.89 -9.51 8.73
N SER A 238 12.81 -10.34 8.22
CA SER A 238 14.16 -10.46 8.78
C SER A 238 14.98 -9.18 8.57
N ALA A 239 14.67 -8.37 7.55
CA ALA A 239 15.32 -7.09 7.32
C ALA A 239 15.11 -6.05 8.45
N ASN A 240 14.12 -6.28 9.33
CA ASN A 240 13.83 -5.46 10.52
C ASN A 240 14.45 -5.99 11.83
N VAL A 241 15.11 -7.14 11.82
CA VAL A 241 15.91 -7.64 12.96
C VAL A 241 17.17 -6.76 13.11
N PRO A 242 17.60 -6.38 14.33
CA PRO A 242 17.06 -6.74 15.65
C PRO A 242 15.90 -5.89 16.18
N MET A 243 15.52 -4.78 15.53
CA MET A 243 14.53 -3.81 16.04
C MET A 243 13.15 -4.41 16.33
N ALA A 244 12.78 -5.48 15.63
CA ALA A 244 11.64 -6.33 15.92
C ALA A 244 11.95 -7.79 15.56
N PRO A 245 11.37 -8.77 16.26
CA PRO A 245 11.57 -10.19 15.97
C PRO A 245 10.94 -10.58 14.62
N LEU A 246 11.40 -11.71 14.07
CA LEU A 246 10.81 -12.32 12.88
C LEU A 246 9.30 -12.54 13.10
N GLY A 247 8.47 -12.14 12.14
CA GLY A 247 7.01 -12.25 12.25
C GLY A 247 6.32 -11.14 13.05
N ALA A 248 7.05 -10.12 13.53
CA ALA A 248 6.43 -8.97 14.16
C ALA A 248 5.55 -8.18 13.18
N GLN A 249 4.29 -7.94 13.56
CA GLN A 249 3.37 -7.06 12.83
C GLN A 249 3.67 -5.57 13.07
N GLU A 250 4.42 -5.25 14.11
CA GLU A 250 4.72 -3.88 14.51
C GLU A 250 6.13 -3.78 15.11
N ILE A 251 6.81 -2.67 14.83
CA ILE A 251 8.04 -2.25 15.50
C ILE A 251 7.64 -1.29 16.63
N PRO A 252 8.01 -1.57 17.89
CA PRO A 252 7.57 -0.76 19.02
C PRO A 252 8.17 0.64 18.98
N ALA A 253 7.37 1.61 19.43
CA ALA A 253 7.85 2.97 19.69
C ALA A 253 8.91 2.95 20.81
N LEU A 254 9.93 3.79 20.68
CA LEU A 254 10.97 3.98 21.69
C LEU A 254 11.07 5.45 22.10
N ASN A 255 11.46 5.70 23.34
CA ASN A 255 11.86 7.05 23.74
C ASN A 255 13.22 7.41 23.09
N LYS A 256 13.70 8.66 23.21
CA LYS A 256 14.95 9.08 22.57
C LYS A 256 16.16 8.26 23.04
N ALA A 257 16.32 8.01 24.34
CA ALA A 257 17.47 7.29 24.89
C ALA A 257 17.51 5.85 24.39
N ASP A 258 16.37 5.14 24.46
CA ASP A 258 16.25 3.77 23.98
C ASP A 258 16.46 3.70 22.45
N SER A 259 16.00 4.71 21.69
CA SER A 259 16.22 4.80 20.24
C SER A 259 17.70 4.97 19.88
N THR A 260 18.47 5.68 20.70
CA THR A 260 19.94 5.77 20.54
C THR A 260 20.60 4.43 20.89
N ALA A 261 20.21 3.78 21.99
CA ALA A 261 20.78 2.49 22.38
C ALA A 261 20.50 1.40 21.34
N ASP A 262 19.26 1.30 20.85
CA ASP A 262 18.84 0.36 19.81
C ASP A 262 19.55 0.60 18.47
N ALA A 263 19.80 1.87 18.10
CA ALA A 263 20.58 2.20 16.90
C ALA A 263 22.04 1.70 16.99
N VAL A 264 22.67 1.75 18.16
CA VAL A 264 24.04 1.23 18.37
C VAL A 264 24.11 -0.29 18.21
N LEU A 265 23.02 -1.01 18.51
CA LEU A 265 22.94 -2.47 18.26
C LEU A 265 22.81 -2.81 16.76
N VAL A 266 22.39 -1.84 15.93
CA VAL A 266 22.30 -2.01 14.47
C VAL A 266 23.60 -1.61 13.77
N ASP A 267 24.25 -0.55 14.26
CA ASP A 267 25.55 -0.07 13.77
C ASP A 267 26.28 0.70 14.90
N GLU A 268 27.41 0.16 15.37
CA GLU A 268 28.20 0.77 16.45
C GLU A 268 28.71 2.18 16.10
N ALA A 269 28.85 2.52 14.81
CA ALA A 269 29.24 3.87 14.39
C ALA A 269 28.21 4.94 14.77
N LEU A 270 26.96 4.54 15.04
CA LEU A 270 25.89 5.43 15.49
C LEU A 270 26.02 5.83 16.98
N ALA A 271 26.94 5.23 17.74
CA ALA A 271 27.23 5.62 19.12
C ALA A 271 27.69 7.09 19.25
N ALA A 272 28.25 7.66 18.17
CA ALA A 272 28.68 9.04 18.09
C ALA A 272 27.56 10.03 17.68
N ALA A 273 26.30 9.60 17.51
CA ALA A 273 25.20 10.41 16.98
C ALA A 273 24.23 10.92 18.07
N PRO A 274 24.44 12.11 18.67
CA PRO A 274 23.59 12.62 19.77
C PRO A 274 22.18 13.08 19.34
N TYR A 275 21.87 13.03 18.05
CA TYR A 275 20.67 13.63 17.44
C TYR A 275 19.72 12.61 16.79
N ILE A 276 19.67 11.39 17.30
CA ILE A 276 18.62 10.42 16.99
C ILE A 276 17.32 10.86 17.71
N GLY A 277 16.21 10.95 16.97
CA GLY A 277 14.89 11.22 17.56
C GLY A 277 14.21 9.95 18.09
N PRO A 278 13.15 10.07 18.90
CA PRO A 278 12.37 8.92 19.38
C PRO A 278 11.73 8.14 18.22
N ARG A 279 11.97 6.83 18.15
CA ARG A 279 11.39 5.95 17.12
C ARG A 279 9.87 5.92 17.27
N PRO A 280 9.08 6.29 16.24
CA PRO A 280 7.64 6.07 16.27
C PRO A 280 7.33 4.57 16.24
N LYS A 281 6.15 4.16 16.71
CA LYS A 281 5.61 2.84 16.40
C LYS A 281 5.39 2.76 14.89
N ILE A 282 5.84 1.67 14.26
CA ILE A 282 5.70 1.43 12.82
C ILE A 282 4.99 0.10 12.61
N VAL A 283 3.90 0.09 11.85
CA VAL A 283 3.26 -1.15 11.39
C VAL A 283 4.13 -1.74 10.27
N THR A 284 4.61 -2.98 10.43
CA THR A 284 5.46 -3.64 9.44
C THR A 284 4.67 -4.02 8.20
N ARG A 285 5.36 -4.40 7.12
CA ARG A 285 4.73 -4.99 5.92
C ARG A 285 3.82 -6.17 6.25
N LEU A 286 4.23 -7.03 7.19
CA LEU A 286 3.37 -8.11 7.68
C LEU A 286 2.12 -7.58 8.40
N GLY A 287 2.25 -6.55 9.23
CA GLY A 287 1.15 -5.99 10.01
C GLY A 287 0.04 -5.30 9.21
N TRP A 288 0.35 -4.72 8.04
CA TRP A 288 -0.68 -4.20 7.13
C TRP A 288 -1.15 -5.19 6.04
N GLY A 289 -0.54 -6.39 6.02
CA GLY A 289 -0.90 -7.48 5.12
C GLY A 289 -0.30 -7.33 3.71
N ALA A 290 0.97 -6.94 3.60
CA ALA A 290 1.68 -6.93 2.33
C ALA A 290 1.74 -8.32 1.70
N ASP A 291 1.29 -8.42 0.45
CA ASP A 291 1.48 -9.60 -0.39
C ASP A 291 2.89 -9.60 -0.98
N GLU A 292 3.85 -10.12 -0.21
CA GLU A 292 5.27 -10.13 -0.57
C GLU A 292 5.60 -10.95 -1.82
N SER A 293 4.63 -11.72 -2.35
CA SER A 293 4.77 -12.41 -3.64
C SER A 293 4.68 -11.46 -4.85
N LEU A 294 4.16 -10.24 -4.66
CA LEU A 294 4.05 -9.24 -5.74
C LEU A 294 5.40 -8.58 -6.03
N ARG A 295 6.15 -8.20 -5.00
CA ARG A 295 7.40 -7.45 -5.17
C ARG A 295 8.47 -8.27 -5.87
N GLU A 296 9.43 -7.57 -6.47
CA GLU A 296 10.66 -8.20 -6.91
C GLU A 296 11.50 -8.70 -5.70
N LYS A 297 12.32 -9.72 -5.95
CA LYS A 297 13.19 -10.32 -4.92
C LYS A 297 14.44 -9.49 -4.69
N GLY A 298 14.97 -9.55 -3.47
CA GLY A 298 16.16 -8.81 -3.04
C GLY A 298 15.90 -7.31 -2.83
N PHE A 299 16.72 -6.73 -1.94
CA PHE A 299 16.65 -5.31 -1.58
C PHE A 299 17.74 -4.50 -2.28
N VAL A 300 17.47 -3.23 -2.54
CA VAL A 300 18.47 -2.28 -3.06
C VAL A 300 18.66 -1.17 -2.05
N TYR A 301 19.92 -0.90 -1.71
CA TYR A 301 20.30 0.09 -0.71
C TYR A 301 21.15 1.20 -1.35
N THR A 302 21.01 2.41 -0.83
CA THR A 302 21.88 3.56 -1.07
C THR A 302 22.90 3.67 0.07
N ASN A 303 23.86 4.58 -0.05
CA ASN A 303 24.92 4.71 0.96
C ASN A 303 24.44 5.38 2.25
N THR A 304 23.39 6.20 2.18
CA THR A 304 22.91 7.01 3.32
C THR A 304 21.49 7.55 3.05
N VAL A 305 20.89 8.27 3.99
CA VAL A 305 19.66 9.06 3.80
C VAL A 305 19.94 10.52 4.18
N LYS A 306 20.19 11.36 3.17
CA LYS A 306 20.48 12.80 3.30
C LYS A 306 19.22 13.67 3.37
N ALA A 307 18.11 13.18 2.83
CA ALA A 307 16.85 13.92 2.75
C ALA A 307 15.62 13.03 2.88
N ALA A 308 14.51 13.64 3.31
CA ALA A 308 13.16 13.07 3.29
C ALA A 308 12.29 13.88 2.32
N PHE A 309 11.76 13.22 1.29
CA PHE A 309 10.73 13.79 0.43
C PHE A 309 9.35 13.43 0.99
N VAL A 310 8.57 14.45 1.33
CA VAL A 310 7.18 14.31 1.76
C VAL A 310 6.28 14.38 0.55
N HIS A 311 5.42 13.36 0.46
CA HIS A 311 4.46 13.11 -0.61
C HIS A 311 3.04 13.10 -0.06
N HIS A 312 2.08 13.26 -0.96
CA HIS A 312 0.74 12.72 -0.75
C HIS A 312 0.51 11.56 -1.73
N THR A 313 -0.53 10.76 -1.51
CA THR A 313 -0.88 9.69 -2.45
C THR A 313 -1.86 10.13 -3.55
N ALA A 314 -2.38 11.36 -3.45
CA ALA A 314 -3.53 11.91 -4.19
C ALA A 314 -4.85 11.10 -4.10
N SER A 315 -4.85 9.93 -3.44
CA SER A 315 -5.92 8.91 -3.42
C SER A 315 -7.25 9.26 -2.72
N GLY A 316 -7.51 10.53 -2.41
CA GLY A 316 -8.72 10.95 -1.70
C GLY A 316 -8.68 10.71 -0.18
N ASN A 317 -9.58 11.36 0.55
CA ASN A 317 -9.54 11.44 2.02
C ASN A 317 -10.63 10.61 2.73
N ASN A 318 -11.46 9.88 1.98
CA ASN A 318 -12.75 9.34 2.46
C ASN A 318 -12.66 7.96 3.15
N TYR A 319 -11.49 7.31 3.15
CA TYR A 319 -11.26 6.07 3.91
C TYR A 319 -11.40 6.29 5.43
N ALA A 320 -11.86 5.32 6.22
CA ALA A 320 -11.73 5.39 7.68
C ALA A 320 -10.35 4.88 8.11
N CYS A 321 -9.82 5.30 9.27
CA CYS A 321 -8.44 4.89 9.65
C CYS A 321 -8.27 3.37 9.80
N LYS A 322 -9.34 2.63 10.14
CA LYS A 322 -9.35 1.15 10.11
C LYS A 322 -9.13 0.55 8.70
N ASP A 323 -9.42 1.32 7.65
CA ASP A 323 -9.27 0.91 6.25
C ASP A 323 -7.88 1.26 5.70
N ALA A 324 -7.05 2.02 6.44
CA ALA A 324 -5.73 2.45 5.97
C ALA A 324 -4.80 1.28 5.53
N PRO A 325 -4.78 0.10 6.19
CA PRO A 325 -4.09 -1.08 5.67
C PRO A 325 -4.62 -1.54 4.30
N ALA A 326 -5.93 -1.48 4.08
CA ALA A 326 -6.53 -1.83 2.78
C ALA A 326 -6.19 -0.78 1.71
N VAL A 327 -6.20 0.51 2.03
CA VAL A 327 -5.71 1.57 1.12
C VAL A 327 -4.26 1.31 0.73
N LEU A 328 -3.40 0.98 1.71
CA LEU A 328 -1.98 0.71 1.49
C LEU A 328 -1.75 -0.56 0.63
N ARG A 329 -2.50 -1.64 0.86
CA ARG A 329 -2.49 -2.83 -0.01
C ARG A 329 -2.92 -2.51 -1.44
N SER A 330 -3.95 -1.70 -1.63
CA SER A 330 -4.37 -1.28 -2.97
C SER A 330 -3.31 -0.42 -3.67
N LEU A 331 -2.67 0.54 -2.96
CA LEU A 331 -1.57 1.34 -3.50
C LEU A 331 -0.37 0.48 -3.89
N TYR A 332 0.01 -0.47 -3.04
CA TYR A 332 1.08 -1.42 -3.31
C TYR A 332 0.78 -2.29 -4.55
N ARG A 333 -0.42 -2.91 -4.60
CA ARG A 333 -0.85 -3.73 -5.74
C ARG A 333 -0.94 -2.91 -7.03
N TYR A 334 -1.40 -1.66 -6.98
CA TYR A 334 -1.42 -0.77 -8.14
C TYR A 334 -0.01 -0.47 -8.66
N HIS A 335 0.92 -0.04 -7.81
CA HIS A 335 2.30 0.23 -8.23
C HIS A 335 2.98 -0.99 -8.87
N VAL A 336 2.80 -2.17 -8.30
CA VAL A 336 3.49 -3.38 -8.78
C VAL A 336 2.79 -4.05 -9.95
N VAL A 337 1.49 -4.35 -9.84
CA VAL A 337 0.76 -5.14 -10.84
C VAL A 337 0.31 -4.27 -12.02
N SER A 338 -0.19 -3.07 -11.74
CA SER A 338 -0.72 -2.17 -12.76
C SER A 338 0.37 -1.30 -13.39
N SER A 339 1.17 -0.60 -12.57
CA SER A 339 2.26 0.29 -13.06
C SER A 339 3.59 -0.43 -13.32
N GLY A 340 3.75 -1.69 -12.91
CA GLY A 340 4.92 -2.52 -13.24
C GLY A 340 6.20 -2.23 -12.43
N TRP A 341 6.08 -1.61 -11.25
CA TRP A 341 7.22 -1.27 -10.39
C TRP A 341 7.67 -2.47 -9.54
N ARG A 342 8.86 -2.38 -8.96
CA ARG A 342 9.48 -3.47 -8.18
C ARG A 342 8.84 -3.66 -6.79
N ASP A 343 8.33 -2.60 -6.19
CA ASP A 343 7.64 -2.56 -4.90
C ASP A 343 6.84 -1.24 -4.82
N ILE A 344 6.18 -0.95 -3.70
CA ILE A 344 5.66 0.39 -3.40
C ILE A 344 6.79 1.43 -3.44
N GLY A 345 6.59 2.55 -4.14
CA GLY A 345 7.66 3.53 -4.38
C GLY A 345 8.16 4.27 -3.13
N TYR A 346 7.35 4.37 -2.08
CA TYR A 346 7.66 5.12 -0.85
C TYR A 346 8.29 4.22 0.22
N ASN A 347 9.29 4.71 0.95
CA ASN A 347 9.88 3.99 2.09
C ASN A 347 8.90 3.88 3.27
N PHE A 348 8.05 4.87 3.46
CA PHE A 348 7.05 4.91 4.52
C PHE A 348 5.73 5.50 4.03
N ALA A 349 4.63 5.05 4.63
CA ALA A 349 3.33 5.69 4.53
C ALA A 349 2.84 6.19 5.89
N VAL A 350 2.03 7.24 5.90
CA VAL A 350 1.42 7.82 7.10
C VAL A 350 -0.07 8.04 6.84
N ASP A 351 -0.95 7.44 7.64
CA ASP A 351 -2.39 7.68 7.50
C ASP A 351 -2.85 8.98 8.18
N LYS A 352 -4.11 9.35 7.93
CA LYS A 352 -4.71 10.57 8.49
C LYS A 352 -4.91 10.54 10.01
N CYS A 353 -4.80 9.37 10.65
CA CYS A 353 -4.77 9.21 12.11
C CYS A 353 -3.34 9.25 12.70
N GLY A 354 -2.30 9.33 11.87
CA GLY A 354 -0.91 9.41 12.30
C GLY A 354 -0.24 8.06 12.57
N THR A 355 -0.83 6.95 12.10
CA THR A 355 -0.15 5.64 12.07
C THR A 355 0.95 5.69 11.02
N VAL A 356 2.14 5.19 11.36
CA VAL A 356 3.25 5.04 10.42
C VAL A 356 3.31 3.59 9.96
N TYR A 357 3.43 3.38 8.65
CA TYR A 357 3.57 2.07 8.03
C TYR A 357 4.93 1.98 7.32
N GLU A 358 5.57 0.82 7.44
CA GLU A 358 6.67 0.43 6.57
C GLU A 358 6.16 0.33 5.13
N GLY A 359 6.73 1.11 4.23
CA GLY A 359 6.41 1.04 2.81
C GLY A 359 7.28 -0.01 2.14
N ARG A 360 8.31 0.43 1.43
CA ARG A 360 9.22 -0.41 0.65
C ARG A 360 10.05 -1.38 1.50
N ALA A 361 10.11 -2.64 1.07
CA ALA A 361 10.82 -3.71 1.76
C ALA A 361 12.34 -3.51 1.79
N GLY A 362 12.98 -4.01 2.85
CA GLY A 362 14.44 -3.92 3.06
C GLY A 362 14.84 -3.39 4.44
N GLY A 363 13.88 -3.09 5.32
CA GLY A 363 14.12 -2.80 6.74
C GLY A 363 14.15 -1.31 7.07
N VAL A 364 13.33 -0.91 8.05
CA VAL A 364 13.02 0.50 8.34
C VAL A 364 14.22 1.36 8.75
N ALA A 365 15.29 0.78 9.29
CA ALA A 365 16.51 1.50 9.66
C ALA A 365 17.46 1.71 8.47
N LYS A 366 17.45 0.83 7.46
CA LYS A 366 18.41 0.85 6.35
C LYS A 366 18.08 1.90 5.28
N ALA A 367 19.07 2.31 4.51
CA ALA A 367 18.91 3.27 3.43
C ALA A 367 18.36 2.58 2.16
N VAL A 368 17.11 2.12 2.20
CA VAL A 368 16.44 1.43 1.07
C VAL A 368 16.21 2.43 -0.08
N LEU A 369 16.64 2.09 -1.29
CA LEU A 369 16.37 2.88 -2.50
C LEU A 369 14.86 2.90 -2.80
N GLY A 370 14.27 4.09 -2.91
CA GLY A 370 12.86 4.31 -3.25
C GLY A 370 12.60 4.48 -4.76
N ALA A 371 11.32 4.65 -5.13
CA ALA A 371 10.83 5.06 -6.46
C ALA A 371 9.73 6.13 -6.31
N HIS A 372 10.00 7.12 -5.47
CA HIS A 372 9.04 8.14 -5.06
C HIS A 372 9.31 9.53 -5.62
N THR A 373 10.57 9.83 -5.98
CA THR A 373 10.99 11.13 -6.51
C THR A 373 11.98 10.90 -7.64
N MET A 374 11.49 10.89 -8.89
CA MET A 374 12.37 10.71 -10.05
C MET A 374 13.50 11.76 -10.04
N GLY A 375 14.73 11.27 -10.13
CA GLY A 375 15.97 12.05 -10.05
C GLY A 375 16.55 12.18 -8.64
N PHE A 376 15.81 11.84 -7.58
CA PHE A 376 16.31 11.95 -6.20
C PHE A 376 15.97 10.73 -5.31
N ASN A 377 15.66 9.59 -5.92
CA ASN A 377 15.48 8.33 -5.20
C ASN A 377 16.76 7.89 -4.46
N THR A 378 17.93 8.18 -5.05
CA THR A 378 19.23 7.89 -4.42
C THR A 378 19.54 8.82 -3.24
N ASP A 379 20.08 8.27 -2.15
CA ASP A 379 20.44 8.95 -0.90
C ASP A 379 19.28 9.71 -0.20
N SER A 380 18.03 9.29 -0.40
CA SER A 380 16.87 9.90 0.24
C SER A 380 15.84 8.86 0.70
N MET A 381 14.75 9.33 1.32
CA MET A 381 13.58 8.52 1.60
C MET A 381 12.27 9.23 1.21
N GLY A 382 11.27 8.45 0.82
CA GLY A 382 9.92 8.92 0.54
C GLY A 382 8.96 8.63 1.69
N VAL A 383 8.23 9.65 2.13
CA VAL A 383 7.16 9.56 3.13
C VAL A 383 5.85 9.99 2.50
N ALA A 384 4.95 9.04 2.21
CA ALA A 384 3.64 9.33 1.63
C ALA A 384 2.56 9.49 2.70
N VAL A 385 1.97 10.68 2.78
CA VAL A 385 0.77 10.88 3.59
C VAL A 385 -0.45 10.44 2.77
N ILE A 386 -1.17 9.42 3.25
CA ILE A 386 -2.31 8.83 2.55
C ILE A 386 -3.47 9.82 2.55
N GLY A 387 -3.76 10.37 1.37
CA GLY A 387 -4.78 11.39 1.14
C GLY A 387 -4.48 12.31 -0.04
N THR A 388 -5.30 13.36 -0.17
CA THR A 388 -5.06 14.51 -1.05
C THR A 388 -5.13 15.82 -0.26
N PHE A 389 -4.19 16.73 -0.54
CA PHE A 389 -3.98 17.98 0.22
C PHE A 389 -3.79 19.20 -0.70
N ALA A 390 -4.32 19.13 -1.92
CA ALA A 390 -4.37 20.25 -2.86
C ALA A 390 -5.38 21.33 -2.42
N SER A 391 -6.50 20.93 -1.80
CA SER A 391 -7.56 21.81 -1.27
C SER A 391 -7.94 21.54 0.19
N THR A 392 -7.49 20.42 0.75
CA THR A 392 -7.80 19.98 2.13
C THR A 392 -6.56 20.09 3.01
N ALA A 393 -6.71 20.57 4.26
CA ALA A 393 -5.62 20.59 5.22
C ALA A 393 -5.30 19.18 5.75
N PRO A 394 -4.02 18.78 5.87
CA PRO A 394 -3.66 17.51 6.49
C PRO A 394 -4.00 17.52 7.99
N PRO A 395 -4.56 16.44 8.56
CA PRO A 395 -4.77 16.35 10.00
C PRO A 395 -3.46 16.45 10.77
N LYS A 396 -3.51 17.12 11.93
CA LYS A 396 -2.34 17.33 12.80
C LYS A 396 -1.64 16.02 13.18
N ALA A 397 -2.40 14.94 13.40
CA ALA A 397 -1.84 13.62 13.73
C ALA A 397 -0.88 13.08 12.66
N ALA A 398 -1.22 13.26 11.37
CA ALA A 398 -0.36 12.87 10.25
C ALA A 398 0.90 13.75 10.17
N VAL A 399 0.77 15.07 10.33
CA VAL A 399 1.91 16.00 10.33
C VAL A 399 2.88 15.69 11.49
N ASP A 400 2.34 15.44 12.69
CA ASP A 400 3.14 15.07 13.87
C ASP A 400 3.80 13.69 13.70
N ALA A 401 3.17 12.76 12.99
CA ALA A 401 3.76 11.46 12.66
C ALA A 401 4.91 11.59 11.66
N VAL A 402 4.78 12.42 10.62
CA VAL A 402 5.89 12.77 9.72
C VAL A 402 7.03 13.43 10.49
N ALA A 403 6.74 14.33 11.44
CA ALA A 403 7.77 14.95 12.29
C ALA A 403 8.52 13.92 13.16
N ARG A 404 7.83 12.96 13.79
CA ARG A 404 8.45 11.87 14.57
C ARG A 404 9.29 10.93 13.69
N LEU A 405 8.72 10.46 12.58
CA LEU A 405 9.40 9.58 11.64
C LEU A 405 10.68 10.21 11.08
N THR A 406 10.59 11.45 10.61
CA THR A 406 11.76 12.17 10.08
C THR A 406 12.80 12.44 11.17
N ALA A 407 12.39 12.75 12.41
CA ALA A 407 13.33 12.98 13.51
C ALA A 407 14.18 11.73 13.81
N TRP A 408 13.52 10.58 13.96
CA TRP A 408 14.21 9.30 14.16
C TRP A 408 15.06 8.93 12.94
N LYS A 409 14.44 8.80 11.76
CA LYS A 409 15.07 8.23 10.58
C LYS A 409 16.21 9.08 10.02
N LEU A 410 16.08 10.41 9.97
CA LEU A 410 17.19 11.30 9.57
C LEU A 410 18.27 11.35 10.66
N GLY A 411 17.89 11.13 11.92
CA GLY A 411 18.81 11.09 13.06
C GLY A 411 19.79 9.91 12.98
N LEU A 412 19.31 8.74 12.51
CA LEU A 412 20.15 7.58 12.19
C LEU A 412 21.25 7.87 11.15
N PHE A 413 21.09 8.90 10.31
CA PHE A 413 22.08 9.33 9.32
C PHE A 413 22.68 10.71 9.63
N GLY A 414 22.52 11.20 10.87
CA GLY A 414 23.10 12.45 11.37
C GLY A 414 22.53 13.75 10.80
N ALA A 415 21.56 13.70 9.89
CA ALA A 415 21.04 14.88 9.20
C ALA A 415 20.16 15.77 10.11
N ASP A 416 20.33 17.10 10.02
CA ASP A 416 19.50 18.09 10.73
C ASP A 416 18.26 18.43 9.87
N PRO A 417 17.03 18.14 10.34
CA PRO A 417 15.78 18.45 9.63
C PRO A 417 15.63 19.91 9.17
N ARG A 418 16.25 20.87 9.86
CA ARG A 418 16.21 22.31 9.53
C ARG A 418 17.23 22.70 8.45
N ALA A 419 18.24 21.87 8.21
CA ALA A 419 19.33 22.20 7.32
C ALA A 419 18.97 22.03 5.83
N LYS A 420 19.91 22.45 4.98
CA LYS A 420 19.93 22.10 3.56
C LYS A 420 21.02 21.09 3.27
N THR A 421 20.74 20.15 2.37
CA THR A 421 21.68 19.16 1.86
C THR A 421 21.88 19.32 0.36
N THR A 422 22.87 18.63 -0.21
CA THR A 422 23.09 18.57 -1.65
C THR A 422 22.85 17.15 -2.12
N LEU A 423 21.92 16.96 -3.06
CA LEU A 423 21.70 15.70 -3.77
C LEU A 423 22.13 15.85 -5.23
N ARG A 424 22.56 14.75 -5.84
CA ARG A 424 22.89 14.70 -7.27
C ARG A 424 21.71 14.11 -8.05
N SER A 425 21.17 14.89 -8.98
CA SER A 425 20.01 14.47 -9.78
C SER A 425 20.32 13.27 -10.67
N GLY A 426 19.50 12.23 -10.62
CA GLY A 426 19.42 11.14 -11.59
C GLY A 426 18.78 11.56 -12.93
N GLY A 427 18.19 12.75 -12.99
CA GLY A 427 17.44 13.30 -14.13
C GLY A 427 15.93 13.29 -13.88
N GLY A 428 15.27 14.39 -14.24
CA GLY A 428 13.82 14.57 -14.17
C GLY A 428 13.39 15.82 -14.95
N ASN A 429 12.12 16.21 -14.85
CA ASN A 429 11.59 17.37 -15.60
C ASN A 429 12.03 18.74 -15.04
N LEU A 430 12.51 18.80 -13.79
CA LEU A 430 12.95 20.04 -13.12
C LEU A 430 14.48 20.20 -13.08
N TYR A 431 15.22 19.09 -13.01
CA TYR A 431 16.68 19.10 -12.90
C TYR A 431 17.34 18.04 -13.80
N ALA A 432 18.28 18.49 -14.63
CA ALA A 432 19.04 17.62 -15.52
C ALA A 432 19.87 16.57 -14.76
N LYS A 433 20.12 15.44 -15.43
CA LYS A 433 20.95 14.34 -14.89
C LYS A 433 22.36 14.84 -14.58
N GLY A 434 22.84 14.51 -13.39
CA GLY A 434 24.16 14.89 -12.87
C GLY A 434 24.22 16.26 -12.16
N SER A 435 23.16 17.08 -12.19
CA SER A 435 23.12 18.36 -11.47
C SER A 435 23.18 18.17 -9.94
N ASN A 436 24.02 18.95 -9.27
CA ASN A 436 24.05 19.02 -7.80
C ASN A 436 23.04 20.06 -7.32
N VAL A 437 22.00 19.64 -6.62
CA VAL A 437 20.86 20.48 -6.23
C VAL A 437 20.80 20.62 -4.71
N ARG A 438 20.69 21.87 -4.23
CA ARG A 438 20.67 22.21 -2.79
C ARG A 438 19.23 22.29 -2.27
N LEU A 439 18.78 21.19 -1.67
CA LEU A 439 17.41 21.00 -1.17
C LEU A 439 17.34 21.14 0.36
N ASN A 440 16.13 21.23 0.92
CA ASN A 440 15.95 21.14 2.37
C ASN A 440 16.06 19.66 2.78
N VAL A 441 16.57 19.38 3.99
CA VAL A 441 16.67 17.99 4.49
C VAL A 441 15.30 17.32 4.63
N ILE A 442 14.25 18.07 4.96
CA ILE A 442 12.86 17.65 4.69
C ILE A 442 12.35 18.52 3.54
N SER A 443 12.04 17.93 2.39
CA SER A 443 11.55 18.63 1.20
C SER A 443 10.20 18.07 0.75
N GLY A 444 9.43 18.84 -0.01
CA GLY A 444 8.24 18.31 -0.70
C GLY A 444 8.63 17.68 -2.04
N HIS A 445 7.79 16.81 -2.61
CA HIS A 445 8.07 16.27 -3.94
C HIS A 445 8.35 17.39 -4.98
N ARG A 446 7.50 18.43 -4.99
CA ARG A 446 7.66 19.63 -5.80
C ARG A 446 9.00 20.38 -5.70
N ASP A 447 9.83 20.08 -4.69
CA ASP A 447 11.18 20.66 -4.56
C ASP A 447 12.21 19.94 -5.45
N GLY A 448 11.95 18.68 -5.80
CA GLY A 448 12.84 17.83 -6.63
C GLY A 448 12.31 17.55 -8.04
N PHE A 449 10.99 17.64 -8.25
CA PHE A 449 10.34 17.37 -9.53
C PHE A 449 9.21 18.38 -9.75
N ALA A 450 8.87 18.74 -11.00
CA ALA A 450 7.73 19.62 -11.25
C ALA A 450 6.43 18.80 -11.19
N THR A 451 5.75 18.87 -10.04
CA THR A 451 4.51 18.18 -9.67
C THR A 451 3.73 19.03 -8.66
N GLU A 452 2.41 18.81 -8.53
CA GLU A 452 1.63 19.37 -7.42
C GLU A 452 1.90 18.67 -6.08
N CYS A 453 2.44 17.44 -6.06
CA CYS A 453 2.71 16.67 -4.85
C CYS A 453 3.65 17.45 -3.89
N PRO A 454 3.40 17.52 -2.56
CA PRO A 454 2.40 16.80 -1.76
C PRO A 454 1.04 17.52 -1.61
N GLY A 455 0.67 18.40 -2.54
CA GLY A 455 -0.46 19.31 -2.41
C GLY A 455 -0.11 20.54 -1.56
N ARG A 456 -0.74 21.69 -1.87
CA ARG A 456 -0.36 22.98 -1.27
C ARG A 456 -0.45 23.00 0.25
N HIS A 457 -1.45 22.35 0.85
CA HIS A 457 -1.70 22.45 2.29
C HIS A 457 -0.76 21.58 3.12
N LEU A 458 -0.33 20.42 2.61
CA LEU A 458 0.72 19.63 3.26
C LEU A 458 2.10 20.26 3.03
N TYR A 459 2.34 20.86 1.85
CA TYR A 459 3.57 21.59 1.59
C TYR A 459 3.78 22.78 2.55
N THR A 460 2.73 23.53 2.92
CA THR A 460 2.86 24.61 3.93
C THR A 460 3.19 24.11 5.34
N GLN A 461 3.00 22.83 5.65
CA GLN A 461 3.39 22.24 6.94
C GLN A 461 4.87 21.85 7.00
N LEU A 462 5.62 21.87 5.90
CA LEU A 462 7.03 21.44 5.91
C LEU A 462 7.93 22.32 6.79
N PRO A 463 7.86 23.67 6.76
CA PRO A 463 8.65 24.50 7.68
C PRO A 463 8.43 24.19 9.18
N PRO A 464 7.20 24.14 9.73
CA PRO A 464 7.02 23.74 11.12
C PRO A 464 7.37 22.27 11.38
N THR A 465 7.19 21.36 10.42
CA THR A 465 7.63 19.95 10.52
C THR A 465 9.15 19.86 10.72
N ARG A 466 9.95 20.65 10.00
CA ARG A 466 11.43 20.72 10.18
C ARG A 466 11.79 21.13 11.61
N THR A 467 11.15 22.17 12.14
CA THR A 467 11.38 22.64 13.51
C THR A 467 10.97 21.60 14.55
N ALA A 468 9.80 20.98 14.41
CA ALA A 468 9.32 19.94 15.31
C ALA A 468 10.23 18.69 15.27
N SER A 469 10.67 18.28 14.08
CA SER A 469 11.55 17.15 13.86
C SER A 469 12.95 17.37 14.49
N ALA A 470 13.56 18.53 14.28
CA ALA A 470 14.84 18.87 14.93
C ALA A 470 14.73 18.99 16.45
N LYS A 471 13.60 19.49 16.98
CA LYS A 471 13.33 19.48 18.42
C LYS A 471 13.20 18.06 18.97
N LEU A 472 12.56 17.15 18.24
CA LEU A 472 12.45 15.72 18.61
C LEU A 472 13.80 15.00 18.57
N GLN A 473 14.71 15.38 17.66
CA GLN A 473 16.11 14.97 17.70
C GLN A 473 16.89 15.57 18.89
N GLY A 474 16.33 16.55 19.62
CA GLY A 474 17.02 17.26 20.70
C GLY A 474 18.17 18.13 20.19
N ARG A 475 18.07 18.70 18.99
CA ARG A 475 19.02 19.70 18.50
C ARG A 475 18.76 21.07 19.17
N PRO A 476 19.81 21.85 19.46
CA PRO A 476 19.68 23.23 19.94
C PRO A 476 19.04 24.15 18.89
#